data_AF-A0A921ZR33-F1
#
_entry.id   AF-A0A921ZR33-F1
#
_cell.length_a   1.000
_cell.length_b   1.000
_cell.length_c   1.000
_cell.angle_alpha   90.00
_cell.angle_beta   90.00
_cell.angle_gamma   90.00
#
_symmetry.space_group_name_H-M   'P 1'
#
loop_
_entity.id
_entity.type
_entity.pdbx_description
1 polymer ?
#
loop_
_entity_poly.entity_id
_entity_poly.type
_entity_poly.pdbx_seq_one_letter_code
_entity_poly.pdbx_strand_id
1 'polypeptide(L)'
;MAPSLSKLTGRTDVKIALAASAALSAWLIRNSIKSRTPKSTKPGRLSPEEQIQYMIKERGQKSPRAQVDARFLAELNALWKIMMPGFWTKESGFMILIAISLISRSMCDLWLIQQTTLVEGSIITMNHGEFRRLLIQFFTAMPLISLVNNVLKWSIGELKLRIRTNLSLYLYQEYMKGFTYYKVSNLDNRISNADQLLTTDIDKFCDTIVDLYSNISKPLLDIGIYLYRLTVNLGASTPGIMMVYLLLSGVLLTYLRRPTARMTVQEQKLEGEFRYVNSRLITNSEEIAFYQGNHREQLTLLASFYKLTRHLRKFLNFRVCMGFIDNIIAKC
;
A
#
# COMPACT_ATOMS: atom_id res chain seq x y z
N MET A 1 -44.12 -5.49 -27.83
CA MET A 1 -43.31 -4.89 -28.91
C MET A 1 -41.90 -4.67 -28.40
N ALA A 2 -40.98 -5.57 -28.74
CA ALA A 2 -39.54 -5.39 -28.52
C ALA A 2 -38.91 -4.93 -29.84
N PRO A 3 -38.20 -3.80 -29.85
CA PRO A 3 -36.89 -3.82 -30.50
C PRO A 3 -35.89 -2.88 -29.82
N SER A 4 -34.65 -3.34 -29.60
CA SER A 4 -33.41 -2.51 -29.77
C SER A 4 -32.11 -3.17 -29.30
N LEU A 5 -32.10 -4.38 -28.72
CA LEU A 5 -30.84 -5.07 -28.39
C LEU A 5 -30.05 -5.58 -29.63
N SER A 6 -30.71 -5.65 -30.79
CA SER A 6 -30.11 -6.07 -32.07
C SER A 6 -29.21 -5.00 -32.73
N LYS A 7 -29.36 -3.71 -32.39
CA LYS A 7 -28.58 -2.62 -33.02
C LYS A 7 -27.22 -2.34 -32.39
N LEU A 8 -26.95 -2.83 -31.18
CA LEU A 8 -25.61 -2.71 -30.56
C LEU A 8 -24.63 -3.79 -31.05
N THR A 9 -25.15 -4.90 -31.58
CA THR A 9 -24.37 -6.04 -32.09
C THR A 9 -23.99 -5.92 -33.57
N GLY A 10 -24.32 -4.78 -34.22
CA GLY A 10 -24.03 -4.51 -35.63
C GLY A 10 -22.69 -3.83 -35.92
N ARG A 11 -22.02 -3.24 -34.91
CA ARG A 11 -20.68 -2.67 -35.11
C ARG A 11 -19.63 -3.77 -35.01
N THR A 12 -19.07 -4.12 -36.16
CA THR A 12 -17.88 -4.98 -36.32
C THR A 12 -16.79 -4.66 -35.31
N ASP A 13 -16.63 -3.39 -34.94
CA ASP A 13 -15.62 -2.91 -33.99
C ASP A 13 -15.79 -3.45 -32.57
N VAL A 14 -17.04 -3.63 -32.11
CA VAL A 14 -17.33 -4.16 -30.76
C VAL A 14 -17.09 -5.67 -30.72
N LYS A 15 -17.37 -6.38 -31.82
CA LYS A 15 -17.05 -7.81 -31.96
C LYS A 15 -15.55 -8.02 -32.03
N ILE A 16 -14.81 -7.15 -32.72
CA ILE A 16 -13.35 -7.19 -32.80
C ILE A 16 -12.73 -6.87 -31.43
N ALA A 17 -13.24 -5.87 -30.71
CA ALA A 17 -12.76 -5.54 -29.36
C ALA A 17 -13.04 -6.64 -28.32
N LEU A 18 -14.23 -7.26 -28.37
CA LEU A 18 -14.56 -8.43 -27.54
C LEU A 18 -13.75 -9.66 -27.91
N ALA A 19 -13.51 -9.90 -29.21
CA ALA A 19 -12.66 -11.00 -29.67
C ALA A 19 -11.19 -10.78 -29.30
N ALA A 20 -10.68 -9.55 -29.36
CA ALA A 20 -9.32 -9.21 -28.98
C ALA A 20 -9.08 -9.32 -27.47
N SER A 21 -10.04 -8.90 -26.65
CA SER A 21 -9.98 -9.07 -25.19
C SER A 21 -10.15 -10.53 -24.74
N ALA A 22 -10.99 -11.31 -25.42
CA ALA A 22 -11.08 -12.76 -25.24
C ALA A 22 -9.78 -13.48 -25.68
N ALA A 23 -9.17 -13.06 -26.79
CA ALA A 23 -7.91 -13.63 -27.26
C ALA A 23 -6.74 -13.29 -26.33
N LEU A 24 -6.66 -12.06 -25.82
CA LEU A 24 -5.64 -11.63 -24.86
C LEU A 24 -5.77 -12.34 -23.51
N SER A 25 -7.00 -12.51 -23.00
CA SER A 25 -7.24 -13.27 -21.77
C SER A 25 -6.91 -14.76 -21.95
N ALA A 26 -7.31 -15.37 -23.06
CA ALA A 26 -6.93 -16.75 -23.40
C ALA A 26 -5.42 -16.93 -23.58
N TRP A 27 -4.73 -15.95 -24.20
CA TRP A 27 -3.28 -15.97 -24.37
C TRP A 27 -2.52 -15.83 -23.04
N LEU A 28 -2.98 -14.95 -22.14
CA LEU A 28 -2.41 -14.79 -20.80
C LEU A 28 -2.63 -16.03 -19.91
N ILE A 29 -3.80 -16.67 -20.01
CA ILE A 29 -4.09 -17.92 -19.30
C ILE A 29 -3.20 -19.05 -19.84
N ARG A 30 -3.08 -19.17 -21.17
CA ARG A 30 -2.23 -20.19 -21.81
C ARG A 30 -0.75 -20.01 -21.47
N ASN A 31 -0.25 -18.77 -21.41
CA ASN A 31 1.13 -18.49 -21.04
C ASN A 31 1.39 -18.75 -19.54
N SER A 32 0.39 -18.48 -18.68
CA SER A 32 0.46 -18.79 -17.25
C SER A 32 0.39 -20.30 -16.96
N ILE A 33 -0.26 -21.10 -17.82
CA ILE A 33 -0.27 -22.56 -17.72
C ILE A 33 1.04 -23.15 -18.29
N LYS A 34 1.60 -22.56 -19.35
CA LYS A 34 2.90 -22.96 -19.92
C LYS A 34 4.09 -22.68 -18.98
N SER A 35 3.96 -21.74 -18.04
CA SER A 35 4.95 -21.55 -16.97
C SER A 35 4.86 -22.59 -15.84
N ARG A 36 3.77 -23.39 -15.80
CA ARG A 36 3.57 -24.47 -14.82
C ARG A 36 3.98 -25.85 -15.30
N THR A 37 4.27 -26.05 -16.59
CA THR A 37 4.86 -27.31 -17.05
C THR A 37 6.34 -27.35 -16.65
N PRO A 38 6.76 -28.23 -15.72
CA PRO A 38 8.16 -28.38 -15.40
C PRO A 38 8.89 -28.89 -16.64
N LYS A 39 9.85 -28.11 -17.14
CA LYS A 39 10.83 -28.63 -18.11
C LYS A 39 11.60 -29.74 -17.40
N SER A 40 11.33 -30.99 -17.78
CA SER A 40 12.16 -32.15 -17.41
C SER A 40 13.53 -31.96 -18.06
N THR A 41 14.50 -31.51 -17.27
CA THR A 41 15.91 -31.44 -17.67
C THR A 41 16.55 -32.80 -17.37
N LYS A 42 17.09 -33.45 -18.41
CA LYS A 42 17.81 -34.73 -18.35
C LYS A 42 18.99 -34.67 -17.36
N PRO A 43 19.36 -35.78 -16.69
CA PRO A 43 20.46 -35.80 -15.75
C PRO A 43 21.79 -35.90 -16.50
N GLY A 44 22.63 -34.88 -16.39
CA GLY A 44 23.97 -34.94 -16.97
C GLY A 44 24.65 -33.57 -17.01
N ARG A 45 25.58 -33.37 -16.07
CA ARG A 45 26.44 -32.19 -15.82
C ARG A 45 25.76 -31.02 -15.10
N LEU A 46 25.93 -31.01 -13.78
CA LEU A 46 25.70 -29.83 -12.95
C LEU A 46 26.71 -28.73 -13.35
N SER A 47 26.20 -27.50 -13.45
CA SER A 47 27.01 -26.29 -13.69
C SER A 47 27.81 -25.94 -12.41
N PRO A 48 29.01 -25.33 -12.49
CA PRO A 48 29.79 -24.94 -11.30
C PRO A 48 29.02 -24.09 -10.28
N GLU A 49 28.00 -23.36 -10.75
CA GLU A 49 27.09 -22.55 -9.94
C GLU A 49 26.21 -23.40 -8.98
N GLU A 50 25.83 -24.62 -9.39
CA GLU A 50 24.99 -25.52 -8.56
C GLU A 50 25.82 -26.20 -7.46
N GLN A 51 27.09 -26.52 -7.71
CA GLN A 51 27.98 -27.08 -6.68
C GLN A 51 28.26 -26.10 -5.53
N ILE A 52 28.33 -24.80 -5.84
CA ILE A 52 28.49 -23.75 -4.82
C ILE A 52 27.19 -23.58 -4.01
N GLN A 53 26.02 -23.81 -4.62
CA GLN A 53 24.73 -23.78 -3.94
C GLN A 53 24.56 -24.91 -2.90
N TYR A 54 25.24 -26.06 -3.07
CA TYR A 54 25.21 -27.16 -2.08
C TYR A 54 26.08 -26.90 -0.83
N MET A 55 27.09 -26.02 -0.91
CA MET A 55 27.97 -25.70 0.24
C MET A 55 27.32 -24.72 1.23
N ILE A 56 26.23 -24.06 0.86
CA ILE A 56 25.46 -23.15 1.72
C ILE A 56 24.27 -23.93 2.27
N LYS A 57 24.52 -24.85 3.19
CA LYS A 57 23.46 -25.58 3.90
C LYS A 57 22.63 -24.59 4.72
N GLU A 58 21.37 -24.38 4.30
CA GLU A 58 20.38 -23.60 5.03
C GLU A 58 20.19 -24.13 6.47
N ARG A 59 20.67 -23.39 7.46
CA ARG A 59 20.07 -23.34 8.80
C ARG A 59 19.42 -21.97 9.00
N GLY A 60 18.33 -21.74 8.27
CA GLY A 60 17.49 -20.56 8.48
C GLY A 60 16.53 -20.80 9.65
N GLN A 61 16.81 -20.19 10.79
CA GLN A 61 15.84 -20.01 11.87
C GLN A 61 14.61 -19.31 11.27
N LYS A 62 13.43 -19.94 11.35
CA LYS A 62 12.18 -19.35 10.90
C LYS A 62 11.87 -18.17 11.83
N SER A 63 12.16 -16.94 11.41
CA SER A 63 11.53 -15.78 12.02
C SER A 63 10.01 -15.93 11.84
N PRO A 64 9.20 -15.76 12.90
CA PRO A 64 7.76 -15.88 12.79
C PRO A 64 7.30 -14.83 11.80
N ARG A 65 6.63 -15.28 10.73
CA ARG A 65 5.90 -14.37 9.84
C ARG A 65 4.90 -13.66 10.72
N ALA A 66 5.00 -12.34 10.84
CA ALA A 66 3.97 -11.52 11.45
C ALA A 66 2.69 -11.71 10.64
N GLN A 67 1.85 -12.65 11.07
CA GLN A 67 0.52 -12.86 10.53
C GLN A 67 -0.44 -11.99 11.32
N VAL A 68 -1.36 -11.34 10.61
CA VAL A 68 -2.49 -10.66 11.22
C VAL A 68 -3.42 -11.75 11.75
N ASP A 69 -3.15 -12.19 12.98
CA ASP A 69 -3.92 -13.23 13.65
C ASP A 69 -5.16 -12.65 14.32
N ALA A 70 -6.18 -13.49 14.54
CA ALA A 70 -7.38 -13.09 15.30
C ALA A 70 -7.05 -12.58 16.72
N ARG A 71 -5.93 -13.05 17.28
CA ARG A 71 -5.38 -12.55 18.57
C ARG A 71 -4.92 -11.10 18.47
N PHE A 72 -4.22 -10.74 17.39
CA PHE A 72 -3.81 -9.36 17.14
C PHE A 72 -5.01 -8.41 17.04
N LEU A 73 -6.09 -8.83 16.37
CA LEU A 73 -7.32 -8.04 16.30
C LEU A 73 -8.01 -7.89 17.66
N ALA A 74 -8.00 -8.94 18.49
CA ALA A 74 -8.56 -8.88 19.84
C ALA A 74 -7.75 -7.94 20.75
N GLU A 75 -6.42 -8.02 20.71
CA GLU A 75 -5.50 -7.13 21.43
C GLU A 75 -5.65 -5.67 20.96
N LEU A 76 -5.73 -5.46 19.64
CA LEU A 76 -5.96 -4.15 19.05
C LEU A 76 -7.31 -3.56 19.48
N ASN A 77 -8.36 -4.37 19.55
CA ASN A 77 -9.68 -3.92 19.99
C ASN A 77 -9.70 -3.55 21.48
N ALA A 78 -8.95 -4.29 22.31
CA ALA A 78 -8.77 -3.94 23.72
C ALA A 78 -8.04 -2.59 23.86
N LEU A 79 -6.97 -2.38 23.10
CA LEU A 79 -6.25 -1.09 23.05
C LEU A 79 -7.13 0.05 22.52
N TRP A 80 -7.93 -0.22 21.48
CA TRP A 80 -8.85 0.77 20.91
C TRP A 80 -9.86 1.28 21.94
N LYS A 81 -10.41 0.37 22.76
CA LYS A 81 -11.35 0.73 23.84
C LYS A 81 -10.69 1.60 24.93
N ILE A 82 -9.39 1.48 25.12
CA ILE A 82 -8.61 2.31 26.06
C ILE A 82 -8.29 3.67 25.42
N MET A 83 -7.92 3.69 24.14
CA MET A 83 -7.60 4.91 23.38
C MET A 83 -8.82 5.82 23.20
N MET A 84 -10.01 5.24 23.03
CA MET A 84 -11.29 5.95 22.97
C MET A 84 -12.28 5.39 24.02
N PRO A 85 -12.29 5.96 25.25
CA PRO A 85 -13.05 5.42 26.37
C PRO A 85 -14.58 5.56 26.22
N GLY A 86 -15.10 6.37 25.28
CA GLY A 86 -16.54 6.47 25.04
C GLY A 86 -16.94 7.15 23.73
N PHE A 87 -18.20 6.95 23.31
CA PHE A 87 -18.79 7.58 22.12
C PHE A 87 -19.17 9.07 22.32
N TRP A 88 -19.14 9.56 23.56
CA TRP A 88 -19.53 10.91 23.96
C TRP A 88 -18.38 11.63 24.68
N THR A 89 -17.17 11.43 24.21
CA THR A 89 -15.96 12.09 24.72
C THR A 89 -15.42 13.08 23.69
N LYS A 90 -14.45 13.92 24.08
CA LYS A 90 -13.92 14.96 23.17
C LYS A 90 -13.28 14.34 21.92
N GLU A 91 -12.77 13.13 22.03
CA GLU A 91 -12.16 12.31 20.98
C GLU A 91 -13.17 11.91 19.90
N SER A 92 -14.40 11.52 20.29
CA SER A 92 -15.45 11.19 19.32
C SER A 92 -15.93 12.43 18.56
N GLY A 93 -15.90 13.61 19.20
CA GLY A 93 -16.15 14.90 18.55
C GLY A 93 -15.16 15.19 17.42
N PHE A 94 -13.87 14.93 17.62
CA PHE A 94 -12.86 15.09 16.57
C PHE A 94 -13.00 14.04 15.46
N MET A 95 -13.41 12.81 15.76
CA MET A 95 -13.72 11.81 14.73
C MET A 95 -14.89 12.24 13.84
N ILE A 96 -15.93 12.83 14.43
CA ILE A 96 -17.06 13.41 13.68
C ILE A 96 -16.60 14.62 12.86
N LEU A 97 -15.77 15.49 13.43
CA LEU A 97 -15.20 16.64 12.74
C LEU A 97 -14.36 16.20 11.52
N ILE A 98 -13.57 15.14 11.64
CA ILE A 98 -12.82 14.53 10.54
C ILE A 98 -13.79 14.01 9.48
N ALA A 99 -14.84 13.29 9.86
CA ALA A 99 -15.83 12.77 8.91
C ALA A 99 -16.53 13.90 8.12
N ILE A 100 -16.96 14.97 8.82
CA ILE A 100 -17.57 16.15 8.20
C ILE A 100 -16.57 16.87 7.30
N SER A 101 -15.33 17.05 7.75
CA SER A 101 -14.27 17.70 6.97
C SER A 101 -13.92 16.92 5.71
N LEU A 102 -13.94 15.58 5.76
CA LEU A 102 -13.76 14.72 4.58
C LEU A 102 -14.89 14.88 3.57
N ILE A 103 -16.16 14.91 4.03
CA ILE A 103 -17.31 15.14 3.16
C ILE A 103 -17.23 16.55 2.53
N SER A 104 -16.94 17.57 3.35
CA SER A 104 -16.79 18.95 2.89
C SER A 104 -15.70 19.08 1.83
N ARG A 105 -14.54 18.44 2.06
CA ARG A 105 -13.44 18.38 1.10
C ARG A 105 -13.88 17.76 -0.23
N SER A 106 -14.52 16.60 -0.18
CA SER A 106 -14.99 15.90 -1.39
C SER A 106 -16.01 16.74 -2.17
N MET A 107 -16.89 17.46 -1.47
CA MET A 107 -17.82 18.42 -2.09
C MET A 107 -17.11 19.61 -2.72
N CYS A 108 -16.10 20.17 -2.05
CA CYS A 108 -15.26 21.24 -2.58
C CYS A 108 -14.51 20.82 -3.86
N ASP A 109 -13.93 19.61 -3.86
CA ASP A 109 -13.21 19.07 -5.01
C ASP A 109 -14.16 18.85 -6.20
N LEU A 110 -15.36 18.33 -5.95
CA LEU A 110 -16.41 18.20 -6.96
C LEU A 110 -16.86 19.55 -7.54
N TRP A 111 -17.09 20.53 -6.68
CA TRP A 111 -17.48 21.88 -7.09
C TRP A 111 -16.37 22.52 -7.94
N LEU A 112 -15.10 22.32 -7.56
CA LEU A 112 -13.96 22.82 -8.31
C LEU A 112 -13.88 22.20 -9.71
N ILE A 113 -14.08 20.88 -9.84
CA ILE A 113 -14.10 20.20 -11.15
C ILE A 113 -15.20 20.79 -12.06
N GLN A 114 -16.41 21.00 -11.51
CA GLN A 114 -17.52 21.58 -12.27
C GLN A 114 -17.21 23.01 -12.70
N GLN A 115 -16.72 23.84 -11.77
CA GLN A 115 -16.38 25.24 -12.04
C GLN A 115 -15.27 25.35 -13.10
N THR A 116 -14.23 24.51 -13.03
CA THR A 116 -13.17 24.45 -14.03
C THR A 116 -13.71 24.08 -15.41
N THR A 117 -14.60 23.09 -15.51
CA THR A 117 -15.23 22.69 -16.77
C THR A 117 -16.07 23.81 -17.38
N LEU A 118 -16.80 24.56 -16.55
CA LEU A 118 -17.58 25.73 -17.00
C LEU A 118 -16.68 26.87 -17.46
N VAL A 119 -15.55 27.11 -16.78
CA VAL A 119 -14.54 28.08 -17.21
C VAL A 119 -13.98 27.69 -18.58
N GLU A 120 -13.60 26.44 -18.78
CA GLU A 120 -13.14 25.92 -20.08
C GLU A 120 -14.19 26.10 -21.18
N GLY A 121 -15.46 25.78 -20.90
CA GLY A 121 -16.56 26.03 -21.83
C GLY A 121 -16.75 27.51 -22.18
N SER A 122 -16.58 28.41 -21.21
CA SER A 122 -16.67 29.86 -21.42
C SER A 122 -15.52 30.42 -22.27
N ILE A 123 -14.32 29.79 -22.19
CA ILE A 123 -13.18 30.11 -23.05
C ILE A 123 -13.48 29.70 -24.49
N ILE A 124 -14.02 28.49 -24.71
CA ILE A 124 -14.35 27.98 -26.04
C ILE A 124 -15.45 28.80 -26.71
N THR A 125 -16.47 29.20 -25.94
CA THR A 125 -17.58 30.05 -26.43
C THR A 125 -17.22 31.53 -26.55
N MET A 126 -16.00 31.92 -26.16
CA MET A 126 -15.45 33.28 -26.22
C MET A 126 -16.33 34.33 -25.50
N ASN A 127 -17.06 33.93 -24.46
CA ASN A 127 -17.90 34.84 -23.68
C ASN A 127 -17.11 35.45 -22.51
N HIS A 128 -16.56 36.65 -22.73
CA HIS A 128 -15.73 37.35 -21.75
C HIS A 128 -16.46 37.72 -20.45
N GLY A 129 -17.78 37.94 -20.49
CA GLY A 129 -18.57 38.35 -19.32
C GLY A 129 -18.75 37.20 -18.32
N GLU A 130 -19.18 36.04 -18.82
CA GLU A 130 -19.31 34.81 -18.02
C GLU A 130 -17.95 34.30 -17.55
N PHE A 131 -16.93 34.33 -18.41
CA PHE A 131 -15.56 33.96 -18.04
C PHE A 131 -15.05 34.74 -16.82
N ARG A 132 -15.17 36.07 -16.83
CA ARG A 132 -14.71 36.91 -15.71
C ARG A 132 -15.47 36.58 -14.42
N ARG A 133 -16.78 36.35 -14.48
CA ARG A 133 -17.60 35.99 -13.31
C ARG A 133 -17.17 34.63 -12.73
N LEU A 134 -17.02 33.62 -13.58
CA LEU A 134 -16.61 32.26 -13.18
C LEU A 134 -15.20 32.24 -12.60
N LEU A 135 -14.29 33.04 -13.17
CA LEU A 135 -12.92 33.20 -12.70
C LEU A 135 -12.87 33.88 -11.34
N ILE A 136 -13.63 34.96 -11.12
CA ILE A 136 -13.71 35.60 -9.79
C ILE A 136 -14.26 34.62 -8.75
N GLN A 137 -15.31 33.87 -9.09
CA GLN A 137 -15.86 32.83 -8.20
C GLN A 137 -14.83 31.76 -7.84
N PHE A 138 -14.02 31.31 -8.82
CA PHE A 138 -12.94 30.35 -8.59
C PHE A 138 -11.87 30.89 -7.63
N PHE A 139 -11.42 32.14 -7.83
CA PHE A 139 -10.46 32.78 -6.92
C PHE A 139 -11.02 32.99 -5.51
N THR A 140 -12.30 33.35 -5.36
CA THR A 140 -12.94 33.49 -4.05
C THR A 140 -13.13 32.17 -3.32
N ALA A 141 -13.26 31.06 -4.04
CA ALA A 141 -13.44 29.74 -3.44
C ALA A 141 -12.11 29.08 -3.01
N MET A 142 -10.97 29.46 -3.59
CA MET A 142 -9.66 28.89 -3.24
C MET A 142 -9.32 28.98 -1.74
N PRO A 143 -9.49 30.14 -1.05
CA PRO A 143 -9.25 30.23 0.38
C PRO A 143 -10.12 29.28 1.20
N LEU A 144 -11.39 29.10 0.81
CA LEU A 144 -12.31 28.19 1.50
C LEU A 144 -11.84 26.74 1.40
N ILE A 145 -11.41 26.30 0.21
CA ILE A 145 -10.87 24.95 -0.01
C ILE A 145 -9.60 24.72 0.83
N SER A 146 -8.70 25.72 0.84
CA SER A 146 -7.50 25.69 1.66
C SER A 146 -7.84 25.57 3.16
N LEU A 147 -8.86 26.31 3.62
CA LEU A 147 -9.32 26.25 5.01
C LEU A 147 -9.83 24.85 5.37
N VAL A 148 -10.69 24.25 4.53
CA VAL A 148 -11.20 22.88 4.76
C VAL A 148 -10.05 21.87 4.83
N ASN A 149 -9.06 21.98 3.95
CA ASN A 149 -7.88 21.11 3.95
C ASN A 149 -7.04 21.27 5.22
N ASN A 150 -6.84 22.51 5.69
CA ASN A 150 -6.08 22.78 6.92
C ASN A 150 -6.85 22.32 8.17
N VAL A 151 -8.18 22.50 8.22
CA VAL A 151 -9.03 21.98 9.29
C VAL A 151 -8.95 20.46 9.34
N LEU A 152 -8.96 19.76 8.20
CA LEU A 152 -8.79 18.31 8.15
C LEU A 152 -7.45 17.88 8.75
N LYS A 153 -6.35 18.52 8.33
CA LYS A 153 -5.00 18.22 8.83
C LYS A 153 -4.89 18.47 10.33
N TRP A 154 -5.41 19.60 10.80
CA TRP A 154 -5.44 19.96 12.20
C TRP A 154 -6.24 18.95 13.02
N SER A 155 -7.42 18.54 12.54
CA SER A 155 -8.28 17.57 13.23
C SER A 155 -7.61 16.20 13.37
N ILE A 156 -6.90 15.75 12.34
CA ILE A 156 -6.12 14.50 12.38
C ILE A 156 -4.96 14.62 13.39
N GLY A 157 -4.26 15.75 13.38
CA GLY A 157 -3.16 16.01 14.32
C GLY A 157 -3.61 16.05 15.78
N GLU A 158 -4.74 16.72 16.07
CA GLU A 158 -5.31 16.78 17.41
C GLU A 158 -5.79 15.39 17.86
N LEU A 159 -6.42 14.61 16.97
CA LEU A 159 -6.82 13.23 17.28
C LEU A 159 -5.61 12.36 17.65
N LYS A 160 -4.52 12.44 16.88
CA LYS A 160 -3.25 11.75 17.15
C LYS A 160 -2.73 12.09 18.55
N LEU A 161 -2.67 13.38 18.89
CA LEU A 161 -2.18 13.84 20.18
C LEU A 161 -3.03 13.32 21.33
N ARG A 162 -4.36 13.39 21.21
CA ARG A 162 -5.31 12.93 22.25
C ARG A 162 -5.22 11.45 22.51
N ILE A 163 -5.22 10.65 21.44
CA ILE A 163 -5.08 9.21 21.51
C ILE A 163 -3.77 8.83 22.21
N ARG A 164 -2.67 9.49 21.84
CA ARG A 164 -1.37 9.31 22.49
C ARG A 164 -1.44 9.65 23.98
N THR A 165 -1.99 10.81 24.35
CA THR A 165 -2.11 11.21 25.76
C THR A 165 -2.92 10.20 26.58
N ASN A 166 -4.07 9.75 26.07
CA ASN A 166 -4.92 8.79 26.77
C ASN A 166 -4.22 7.43 26.97
N LEU A 167 -3.58 6.91 25.91
CA LEU A 167 -2.88 5.63 25.96
C LEU A 167 -1.66 5.68 26.88
N SER A 168 -0.83 6.73 26.76
CA SER A 168 0.33 6.91 27.63
C SER A 168 -0.06 7.05 29.09
N LEU A 169 -1.07 7.86 29.42
CA LEU A 169 -1.52 8.04 30.80
C LEU A 169 -2.03 6.72 31.40
N TYR A 170 -2.84 5.96 30.65
CA TYR A 170 -3.34 4.66 31.09
C TYR A 170 -2.19 3.67 31.36
N LEU A 171 -1.23 3.58 30.44
CA LEU A 171 -0.09 2.67 30.59
C LEU A 171 0.85 3.09 31.72
N TYR A 172 1.08 4.39 31.92
CA TYR A 172 1.84 4.87 33.08
C TYR A 172 1.14 4.57 34.40
N GLN A 173 -0.19 4.71 34.47
CA GLN A 173 -0.95 4.36 35.67
C GLN A 173 -0.84 2.88 36.01
N GLU A 174 -0.96 1.99 35.02
CA GLU A 174 -0.85 0.54 35.27
C GLU A 174 0.61 0.12 35.54
N TYR A 175 1.59 0.76 34.89
CA TYR A 175 3.02 0.52 35.12
C TYR A 175 3.46 0.93 36.54
N MET A 176 2.94 2.04 37.05
CA MET A 176 3.21 2.54 38.40
C MET A 176 2.38 1.85 39.49
N LYS A 177 1.47 0.95 39.13
CA LYS A 177 0.61 0.26 40.09
C LYS A 177 1.38 -0.83 40.84
N GLY A 178 1.68 -0.57 42.11
CA GLY A 178 2.43 -1.49 42.97
C GLY A 178 3.88 -1.68 42.53
N PHE A 179 4.40 -2.91 42.61
CA PHE A 179 5.78 -3.24 42.20
C PHE A 179 5.91 -3.67 40.73
N THR A 180 4.95 -3.30 39.87
CA THR A 180 4.90 -3.74 38.47
C THR A 180 6.10 -3.22 37.67
N TYR A 181 6.53 -1.98 37.90
CA TYR A 181 7.75 -1.43 37.29
C TYR A 181 9.00 -2.30 37.55
N TYR A 182 9.15 -2.82 38.77
CA TYR A 182 10.26 -3.69 39.14
C TYR A 182 10.12 -5.08 38.50
N LYS A 183 8.90 -5.64 38.49
CA LYS A 183 8.63 -6.95 37.88
C LYS A 183 8.89 -6.96 36.37
N VAL A 184 8.41 -5.94 35.66
CA VAL A 184 8.57 -5.83 34.21
C VAL A 184 10.02 -5.53 33.82
N SER A 185 10.77 -4.76 34.63
CA SER A 185 12.17 -4.44 34.33
C SER A 185 13.15 -5.56 34.68
N ASN A 186 12.93 -6.29 35.79
CA ASN A 186 13.95 -7.20 36.35
C ASN A 186 13.51 -8.67 36.46
N LEU A 187 12.21 -8.97 36.47
CA LEU A 187 11.71 -10.34 36.70
C LEU A 187 11.12 -10.98 35.44
N ASP A 188 10.66 -10.18 34.47
CA ASP A 188 10.03 -10.68 33.24
C ASP A 188 10.88 -10.36 32.01
N ASN A 189 11.56 -11.38 31.47
CA ASN A 189 12.39 -11.24 30.27
C ASN A 189 11.56 -11.32 28.96
N ARG A 190 10.22 -11.39 29.05
CA ARG A 190 9.34 -11.37 27.87
C ARG A 190 9.18 -9.97 27.28
N ILE A 191 9.30 -8.93 28.10
CA ILE A 191 9.20 -7.53 27.70
C ILE A 191 10.61 -6.93 27.75
N SER A 192 11.34 -7.04 26.65
CA SER A 192 12.64 -6.37 26.50
C SER A 192 12.43 -4.87 26.33
N ASN A 193 13.14 -4.05 27.11
CA ASN A 193 13.16 -2.57 27.00
C ASN A 193 11.78 -1.92 27.20
N ALA A 194 11.23 -2.03 28.41
CA ALA A 194 9.94 -1.43 28.77
C ALA A 194 9.94 0.11 28.63
N ASP A 195 11.09 0.76 28.80
CA ASP A 195 11.29 2.19 28.57
C ASP A 195 11.07 2.57 27.10
N GLN A 196 11.61 1.80 26.15
CA GLN A 196 11.40 2.00 24.73
C GLN A 196 9.92 1.77 24.36
N LEU A 197 9.30 0.74 24.94
CA LEU A 197 7.90 0.41 24.72
C LEU A 197 6.97 1.54 25.19
N LEU A 198 7.17 2.03 26.42
CA LEU A 198 6.34 3.07 27.04
C LEU A 198 6.52 4.47 26.44
N THR A 199 7.55 4.68 25.62
CA THR A 199 7.86 6.00 25.03
C THR A 199 7.68 6.00 23.52
N THR A 200 8.61 5.37 22.80
CA THR A 200 8.78 5.52 21.37
C THR A 200 7.81 4.62 20.60
N ASP A 201 7.55 3.42 21.10
CA ASP A 201 6.71 2.46 20.39
C ASP A 201 5.23 2.83 20.48
N ILE A 202 4.77 3.32 21.64
CA ILE A 202 3.41 3.89 21.77
C ILE A 202 3.21 5.08 20.85
N ASP A 203 4.20 5.97 20.75
CA ASP A 203 4.13 7.14 19.89
C ASP A 203 3.93 6.73 18.42
N LYS A 204 4.83 5.86 17.93
CA LYS A 204 4.75 5.31 16.56
C LYS A 204 3.45 4.53 16.32
N PHE A 205 2.96 3.80 17.31
CA PHE A 205 1.73 3.03 17.21
C PHE A 205 0.50 3.93 17.05
N CYS A 206 0.36 4.94 17.92
CA CYS A 206 -0.73 5.93 17.84
C CYS A 206 -0.70 6.63 16.47
N ASP A 207 0.49 7.02 16.04
CA ASP A 207 0.69 7.68 14.76
C ASP A 207 0.24 6.83 13.58
N THR A 208 0.71 5.59 13.55
CA THR A 208 0.41 4.65 12.47
C THR A 208 -1.08 4.33 12.39
N ILE A 209 -1.78 4.19 13.53
CA ILE A 209 -3.21 3.90 13.55
C ILE A 209 -4.04 5.06 12.99
N VAL A 210 -3.75 6.29 13.41
CA VAL A 210 -4.49 7.47 12.96
C VAL A 210 -4.22 7.73 11.48
N ASP A 211 -2.96 7.61 11.05
CA ASP A 211 -2.60 7.75 9.65
C ASP A 211 -3.25 6.67 8.78
N LEU A 212 -3.28 5.41 9.25
CA LEU A 212 -3.98 4.31 8.57
C LEU A 212 -5.48 4.61 8.43
N TYR A 213 -6.13 5.06 9.51
CA TYR A 213 -7.55 5.45 9.47
C TYR A 213 -7.82 6.54 8.44
N SER A 214 -7.03 7.62 8.43
CA SER A 214 -7.17 8.72 7.47
C SER A 214 -6.91 8.26 6.03
N ASN A 215 -5.86 7.46 5.81
CA ASN A 215 -5.45 7.02 4.47
C ASN A 215 -6.42 6.01 3.84
N ILE A 216 -7.19 5.28 4.65
CA ILE A 216 -8.25 4.39 4.17
C ILE A 216 -9.58 5.14 4.04
N SER A 217 -9.94 5.98 5.01
CA SER A 217 -11.24 6.66 5.04
C SER A 217 -11.38 7.70 3.93
N LYS A 218 -10.31 8.44 3.61
CA LYS A 218 -10.28 9.42 2.52
C LYS A 218 -10.75 8.83 1.18
N PRO A 219 -10.03 7.85 0.58
CA PRO A 219 -10.42 7.31 -0.71
C PRO A 219 -11.76 6.58 -0.68
N LEU A 220 -12.12 5.93 0.44
CA LEU A 220 -13.39 5.21 0.55
C LEU A 220 -14.60 6.17 0.53
N LEU A 221 -14.50 7.29 1.25
CA LEU A 221 -15.53 8.33 1.22
C LEU A 221 -15.59 9.04 -0.13
N ASP A 222 -14.42 9.37 -0.71
CA ASP A 222 -14.36 10.01 -2.03
C ASP A 222 -15.02 9.13 -3.10
N ILE A 223 -14.67 7.83 -3.17
CA ILE A 223 -15.29 6.90 -4.11
C ILE A 223 -16.81 6.82 -3.90
N GLY A 224 -17.27 6.73 -2.65
CA GLY A 224 -18.69 6.66 -2.34
C GLY A 224 -19.45 7.91 -2.78
N ILE A 225 -18.91 9.09 -2.50
CA ILE A 225 -19.49 10.39 -2.87
C ILE A 225 -19.49 10.58 -4.38
N TYR A 226 -18.37 10.28 -5.06
CA TYR A 226 -18.27 10.34 -6.51
C TYR A 226 -19.27 9.41 -7.18
N LEU A 227 -19.39 8.16 -6.71
CA LEU A 227 -20.33 7.19 -7.25
C LEU A 227 -21.78 7.65 -7.08
N TYR A 228 -22.13 8.19 -5.91
CA TYR A 228 -23.46 8.74 -5.64
C TYR A 228 -23.79 9.89 -6.58
N ARG A 229 -22.90 10.89 -6.69
CA ARG A 229 -23.11 12.06 -7.56
C ARG A 229 -23.18 11.70 -9.04
N LEU A 230 -22.35 10.76 -9.49
CA LEU A 230 -22.36 10.29 -10.87
C LEU A 230 -23.69 9.58 -11.20
N THR A 231 -24.20 8.79 -10.26
CA THR A 231 -25.48 8.08 -10.39
C THR A 231 -26.67 9.03 -10.49
N VAL A 232 -26.68 10.10 -9.68
CA VAL A 232 -27.75 11.11 -9.70
C VAL A 232 -27.73 11.94 -10.99
N ASN A 233 -26.55 12.33 -11.50
CA ASN A 233 -26.44 13.23 -12.65
C ASN A 233 -26.56 12.52 -14.02
N LEU A 234 -26.10 11.27 -14.16
CA LEU A 234 -26.01 10.57 -15.45
C LEU A 234 -26.91 9.32 -15.54
N GLY A 235 -27.63 9.00 -14.46
CA GLY A 235 -28.36 7.74 -14.31
C GLY A 235 -27.44 6.56 -13.97
N ALA A 236 -28.01 5.46 -13.48
CA ALA A 236 -27.25 4.32 -12.93
C ALA A 236 -26.41 3.53 -13.96
N SER A 237 -26.67 3.70 -15.27
CA SER A 237 -26.04 2.91 -16.34
C SER A 237 -24.56 3.25 -16.54
N THR A 238 -24.20 4.54 -16.58
CA THR A 238 -22.82 5.00 -16.81
C THR A 238 -21.87 4.72 -15.62
N PRO A 239 -22.24 5.02 -14.35
CA PRO A 239 -21.46 4.65 -13.18
C PRO A 239 -21.32 3.13 -13.02
N GLY A 240 -22.37 2.37 -13.35
CA GLY A 240 -22.34 0.91 -13.25
C GLY A 240 -21.27 0.29 -14.15
N ILE A 241 -21.16 0.77 -15.39
CA ILE A 241 -20.12 0.31 -16.33
C ILE A 241 -18.73 0.73 -15.86
N MET A 242 -18.55 1.97 -15.37
CA MET A 242 -17.26 2.42 -14.80
C MET A 242 -16.87 1.61 -13.56
N MET A 243 -17.82 1.25 -12.70
CA MET A 243 -17.57 0.44 -11.51
C MET A 243 -17.17 -0.99 -11.89
N VAL A 244 -17.85 -1.59 -12.87
CA VAL A 244 -17.46 -2.91 -13.40
C VAL A 244 -16.05 -2.86 -14.00
N TYR A 245 -15.73 -1.80 -14.75
CA TYR A 245 -14.39 -1.60 -15.29
C TYR A 245 -13.33 -1.46 -14.18
N LEU A 246 -13.58 -0.62 -13.16
CA LEU A 246 -12.68 -0.43 -12.02
C LEU A 246 -12.49 -1.70 -11.20
N LEU A 247 -13.55 -2.46 -10.96
CA LEU A 247 -13.48 -3.73 -10.24
C LEU A 247 -12.70 -4.78 -11.05
N LEU A 248 -12.99 -4.92 -12.34
CA LEU A 248 -12.30 -5.86 -13.22
C LEU A 248 -10.81 -5.51 -13.35
N SER A 249 -10.52 -4.23 -13.58
CA SER A 249 -9.17 -3.66 -13.60
C SER A 249 -8.46 -3.91 -12.27
N GLY A 250 -9.08 -3.54 -11.14
CA GLY A 250 -8.52 -3.72 -9.80
C GLY A 250 -8.21 -5.18 -9.46
N VAL A 251 -9.11 -6.11 -9.80
CA VAL A 251 -8.88 -7.56 -9.62
C VAL A 251 -7.74 -8.06 -10.50
N LEU A 252 -7.71 -7.65 -11.77
CA LEU A 252 -6.67 -8.01 -12.72
C LEU A 252 -5.30 -7.48 -12.27
N LEU A 253 -5.20 -6.20 -11.92
CA LEU A 253 -3.99 -5.58 -11.38
C LEU A 253 -3.54 -6.27 -10.08
N THR A 254 -4.47 -6.58 -9.18
CA THR A 254 -4.17 -7.29 -7.93
C THR A 254 -3.58 -8.67 -8.21
N TYR A 255 -4.14 -9.39 -9.19
CA TYR A 255 -3.62 -10.68 -9.62
C TYR A 255 -2.20 -10.56 -10.21
N LEU A 256 -1.96 -9.57 -11.07
CA LEU A 256 -0.62 -9.30 -11.63
C LEU A 256 0.39 -8.84 -10.56
N ARG A 257 -0.07 -8.19 -9.47
CA ARG A 257 0.80 -7.70 -8.39
C ARG A 257 1.16 -8.78 -7.35
N ARG A 258 0.38 -9.86 -7.22
CA ARG A 258 0.69 -11.01 -6.33
C ARG A 258 2.13 -11.55 -6.43
N PRO A 259 2.72 -11.78 -7.62
CA PRO A 259 4.10 -12.26 -7.72
C PRO A 259 5.15 -11.27 -7.18
N THR A 260 4.88 -9.96 -7.18
CA THR A 260 5.80 -8.93 -6.66
C THR A 260 6.17 -9.19 -5.21
N ALA A 261 5.19 -9.54 -4.37
CA ALA A 261 5.42 -9.83 -2.95
C ALA A 261 6.42 -10.98 -2.74
N ARG A 262 6.34 -12.03 -3.56
CA ARG A 262 7.29 -13.17 -3.49
C ARG A 262 8.70 -12.75 -3.91
N MET A 263 8.82 -11.90 -4.92
CA MET A 263 10.11 -11.37 -5.36
C MET A 263 10.75 -10.44 -4.34
N THR A 264 9.96 -9.62 -3.65
CA THR A 264 10.44 -8.78 -2.54
C THR A 264 10.92 -9.62 -1.35
N VAL A 265 10.23 -10.71 -1.00
CA VAL A 265 10.71 -11.62 0.06
C VAL A 265 12.04 -12.28 -0.34
N GLN A 266 12.20 -12.67 -1.60
CA GLN A 266 13.46 -13.22 -2.10
C GLN A 266 14.58 -12.17 -2.10
N GLU A 267 14.28 -10.93 -2.45
CA GLU A 267 15.22 -9.80 -2.38
C GLU A 267 15.73 -9.60 -0.96
N GLN A 268 14.83 -9.53 0.02
CA GLN A 268 15.20 -9.41 1.44
C GLN A 268 16.04 -10.59 1.93
N LYS A 269 15.74 -11.82 1.48
CA LYS A 269 16.56 -12.99 1.81
C LYS A 269 17.97 -12.88 1.22
N LEU A 270 18.11 -12.51 -0.05
CA LEU A 270 19.41 -12.36 -0.71
C LEU A 270 20.23 -11.20 -0.12
N GLU A 271 19.57 -10.10 0.22
CA GLU A 271 20.20 -8.97 0.90
C GLU A 271 20.66 -9.39 2.31
N GLY A 272 19.85 -10.16 3.04
CA GLY A 272 20.22 -10.79 4.30
C GLY A 272 21.43 -11.72 4.18
N GLU A 273 21.46 -12.59 3.16
CA GLU A 273 22.61 -13.46 2.85
C GLU A 273 23.89 -12.62 2.60
N PHE A 274 23.80 -11.56 1.79
CA PHE A 274 24.92 -10.66 1.52
C PHE A 274 25.42 -9.95 2.79
N ARG A 275 24.50 -9.41 3.60
CA ARG A 275 24.82 -8.78 4.89
C ARG A 275 25.47 -9.77 5.86
N TYR A 276 25.00 -11.01 5.89
CA TYR A 276 25.58 -12.06 6.72
C TYR A 276 27.02 -12.39 6.31
N VAL A 277 27.29 -12.56 5.01
CA VAL A 277 28.66 -12.80 4.50
C VAL A 277 29.58 -11.63 4.86
N ASN A 278 29.09 -10.39 4.72
CA ASN A 278 29.85 -9.20 5.09
C ASN A 278 30.13 -9.12 6.60
N SER A 279 29.13 -9.46 7.44
CA SER A 279 29.32 -9.52 8.89
C SER A 279 30.33 -10.59 9.29
N ARG A 280 30.28 -11.78 8.66
CA ARG A 280 31.23 -12.87 8.90
C ARG A 280 32.67 -12.46 8.54
N LEU A 281 32.83 -11.74 7.44
CA LEU A 281 34.12 -11.21 6.99
C LEU A 281 34.72 -10.24 8.04
N ILE A 282 33.89 -9.38 8.65
CA ILE A 282 34.35 -8.46 9.69
C ILE A 282 34.74 -9.22 10.96
N THR A 283 33.89 -10.14 11.43
CA THR A 283 34.12 -10.91 12.66
C THR A 283 35.37 -11.79 12.58
N ASN A 284 35.65 -12.39 11.42
CA ASN A 284 36.80 -13.29 11.23
C ASN A 284 37.96 -12.62 10.49
N SER A 285 38.02 -11.28 10.50
CA SER A 285 39.00 -10.50 9.72
C SER A 285 40.45 -10.79 10.12
N GLU A 286 40.71 -11.02 11.42
CA GLU A 286 42.03 -11.37 11.95
C GLU A 286 42.53 -12.73 11.45
N GLU A 287 41.66 -13.76 11.46
CA GLU A 287 41.98 -15.09 10.96
C GLU A 287 42.27 -15.04 9.46
N ILE A 288 41.46 -14.32 8.69
CA ILE A 288 41.62 -14.21 7.23
C ILE A 288 42.92 -13.48 6.87
N ALA A 289 43.29 -12.45 7.64
CA ALA A 289 44.55 -11.74 7.47
C ALA A 289 45.75 -12.63 7.81
N PHE A 290 45.66 -13.43 8.88
CA PHE A 290 46.71 -14.35 9.30
C PHE A 290 46.96 -15.48 8.29
N TYR A 291 45.90 -16.07 7.72
CA TYR A 291 46.00 -17.16 6.75
C TYR A 291 46.11 -16.69 5.27
N GLN A 292 46.22 -15.39 5.01
CA GLN A 292 46.24 -14.80 3.65
C GLN A 292 45.06 -15.27 2.76
N GLY A 293 43.89 -15.50 3.36
CA GLY A 293 42.71 -16.06 2.69
C GLY A 293 41.92 -15.07 1.81
N ASN A 294 42.46 -13.86 1.60
CA ASN A 294 41.71 -12.70 1.10
C ASN A 294 41.05 -12.94 -0.28
N HIS A 295 41.74 -13.65 -1.18
CA HIS A 295 41.20 -13.94 -2.52
C HIS A 295 39.97 -14.85 -2.48
N ARG A 296 39.95 -15.84 -1.58
CA ARG A 296 38.82 -16.79 -1.46
C ARG A 296 37.58 -16.13 -0.86
N GLU A 297 37.75 -15.29 0.16
CA GLU A 297 36.66 -14.53 0.76
C GLU A 297 36.12 -13.46 -0.20
N GLN A 298 37.00 -12.80 -0.97
CA GLN A 298 36.60 -11.87 -2.03
C GLN A 298 35.71 -12.55 -3.09
N LEU A 299 36.08 -13.75 -3.56
CA LEU A 299 35.26 -14.51 -4.51
C LEU A 299 33.89 -14.88 -3.92
N THR A 300 33.84 -15.25 -2.63
CA THR A 300 32.59 -15.60 -1.92
C THR A 300 31.67 -14.38 -1.77
N LEU A 301 32.24 -13.22 -1.43
CA LEU A 301 31.52 -11.96 -1.34
C LEU A 301 30.97 -11.52 -2.71
N LEU A 302 31.82 -11.56 -3.75
CA LEU A 302 31.43 -11.23 -5.12
C LEU A 302 30.33 -12.16 -5.65
N ALA A 303 30.43 -13.47 -5.39
CA ALA A 303 29.40 -14.42 -5.78
C ALA A 303 28.03 -14.08 -5.16
N SER A 304 28.01 -13.74 -3.86
CA SER A 304 26.79 -13.33 -3.15
C SER A 304 26.25 -12.00 -3.69
N PHE A 305 27.12 -11.06 -4.01
CA PHE A 305 26.76 -9.78 -4.63
C PHE A 305 26.14 -9.96 -6.03
N TYR A 306 26.79 -10.73 -6.92
CA TYR A 306 26.26 -10.99 -8.26
C TYR A 306 24.91 -11.72 -8.24
N LYS A 307 24.71 -12.64 -7.29
CA LYS A 307 23.42 -13.32 -7.06
C LYS A 307 22.32 -12.31 -6.71
N LEU A 308 22.60 -11.36 -5.81
CA LEU A 308 21.68 -10.27 -5.46
C LEU A 308 21.41 -9.35 -6.66
N THR A 309 22.45 -8.88 -7.34
CA THR A 309 22.31 -7.97 -8.50
C THR A 309 21.51 -8.60 -9.65
N ARG A 310 21.70 -9.91 -9.90
CA ARG A 310 20.93 -10.65 -10.92
C ARG A 310 19.44 -10.69 -10.58
N HIS A 311 19.10 -10.92 -9.31
CA HIS A 311 17.72 -10.87 -8.84
C HIS A 311 17.12 -9.47 -8.95
N LEU A 312 17.85 -8.44 -8.50
CA LEU A 312 17.43 -7.04 -8.61
C LEU A 312 17.17 -6.63 -10.06
N ARG A 313 18.04 -7.02 -11.00
CA ARG A 313 17.82 -6.74 -12.43
C ARG A 313 16.56 -7.42 -12.97
N LYS A 314 16.33 -8.69 -12.61
CA LYS A 314 15.12 -9.41 -13.00
C LYS A 314 13.86 -8.76 -12.42
N PHE A 315 13.92 -8.36 -11.14
CA PHE A 315 12.83 -7.67 -10.47
C PHE A 315 12.55 -6.30 -11.09
N LEU A 316 13.58 -5.55 -11.46
CA LEU A 316 13.45 -4.27 -12.15
C LEU A 316 12.76 -4.42 -13.51
N ASN A 317 13.20 -5.37 -14.33
CA ASN A 317 12.55 -5.66 -15.62
C ASN A 317 11.08 -6.05 -15.45
N PHE A 318 10.77 -6.87 -14.44
CA PHE A 318 9.39 -7.22 -14.11
C PHE A 318 8.57 -6.00 -13.67
N ARG A 319 9.13 -5.13 -12.82
CA ARG A 319 8.48 -3.90 -12.35
C ARG A 319 8.19 -2.94 -13.50
N VAL A 320 9.11 -2.78 -14.46
CA VAL A 320 8.90 -1.95 -15.65
C VAL A 320 7.77 -2.49 -16.51
N CYS A 321 7.75 -3.81 -16.78
CA CYS A 321 6.68 -4.43 -17.55
C CYS A 321 5.31 -4.28 -16.85
N MET A 322 5.27 -4.49 -15.53
CA MET A 322 4.05 -4.30 -14.74
C MET A 322 3.60 -2.83 -14.73
N GLY A 323 4.51 -1.88 -14.57
CA GLY A 323 4.21 -0.45 -14.64
C GLY A 323 3.72 0.02 -16.00
N PHE A 324 4.18 -0.60 -17.09
CA PHE A 324 3.65 -0.36 -18.43
C PHE A 324 2.21 -0.84 -18.57
N ILE A 325 1.91 -2.06 -18.08
CA ILE A 325 0.54 -2.60 -18.06
C ILE A 325 -0.38 -1.73 -17.19
N ASP A 326 0.08 -1.28 -16.03
CA ASP A 326 -0.65 -0.39 -15.12
C ASP A 326 -1.02 0.93 -15.83
N ASN A 327 -0.05 1.55 -16.53
CA ASN A 327 -0.30 2.78 -17.27
C ASN A 327 -1.30 2.61 -18.42
N ILE A 328 -1.27 1.48 -19.14
CA ILE A 328 -2.25 1.21 -20.20
C ILE A 328 -3.64 1.09 -19.60
N ILE A 329 -3.79 0.29 -18.54
CA ILE A 329 -5.10 0.06 -17.92
C ILE A 329 -5.64 1.33 -17.23
N ALA A 330 -4.77 2.16 -16.68
CA ALA A 330 -5.18 3.40 -16.03
C ALA A 330 -5.57 4.51 -17.03
N LYS A 331 -5.02 4.50 -18.26
CA LYS A 331 -5.28 5.52 -19.29
C LYS A 331 -6.30 5.10 -20.36
N CYS A 332 -6.54 3.79 -20.53
CA CYS A 332 -7.60 3.26 -21.39
C CYS A 332 -8.97 3.32 -20.70
#